data_AF-A0A150WWJ1-F1
#
_entry.id   AF-A0A150WWJ1-F1
#
_cell.length_a   1.000
_cell.length_b   1.000
_cell.length_c   1.000
_cell.angle_alpha   90.00
_cell.angle_beta   90.00
_cell.angle_gamma   90.00
#
_symmetry.space_group_name_H-M   'P 1'
#
loop_
_entity.id
_entity.type
_entity.pdbx_description
1 polymer ?
#
loop_
_entity_poly.entity_id
_entity_poly.type
_entity_poly.pdbx_seq_one_letter_code
_entity_poly.pdbx_strand_id
1 'polypeptide(L)'
;MTACGGGHNPDKEALQQAQKIGDQAYFEISPGVGLMADTVSSVSSGANFEVSFTLEDGGRLSISTFADTQLKSGIDFVFTRQGTKLFVFSSAQGQTQEWTSLFNTVDATGVLTFTMDVHNNEHPSHILLWEGSKNASMDHRNTLYNSAEDSLDLNYDNSPGNGFGRNWGFKLEKAQLLKAVLSAPQESH
;
A
#
# COMPACT_ATOMS: atom_id res chain seq x y z
N MET A 1 43.78 9.73 26.50
CA MET A 1 43.30 10.45 25.31
C MET A 1 41.90 9.96 25.04
N THR A 2 40.89 10.74 25.42
CA THR A 2 39.48 10.31 25.37
C THR A 2 38.65 11.45 24.83
N ALA A 3 38.13 11.28 23.62
CA ALA A 3 37.03 12.08 23.08
C ALA A 3 36.36 11.24 21.98
N CYS A 4 35.41 10.40 22.37
CA CYS A 4 34.43 9.87 21.44
C CYS A 4 33.42 10.99 21.19
N GLY A 5 33.37 11.48 19.95
CA GLY A 5 32.52 12.57 19.53
C GLY A 5 31.05 12.27 19.81
N GLY A 6 30.45 13.11 20.66
CA GLY A 6 29.01 13.29 20.71
C GLY A 6 28.57 14.00 19.44
N GLY A 7 28.45 13.25 18.34
CA GLY A 7 27.79 13.73 17.14
C GLY A 7 26.32 13.91 17.45
N HIS A 8 25.89 15.16 17.63
CA HIS A 8 24.49 15.53 17.58
C HIS A 8 23.97 15.11 16.20
N ASN A 9 23.14 14.07 16.17
CA ASN A 9 22.47 13.63 14.96
C ASN A 9 21.10 14.32 14.91
N PRO A 10 20.94 15.43 14.17
CA PRO A 10 19.69 16.17 14.08
C PRO A 10 18.55 15.32 13.48
N ASP A 11 18.87 14.25 12.74
CA ASP A 11 17.88 13.29 12.21
C ASP A 11 17.18 12.51 13.33
N LYS A 12 17.82 12.43 14.52
CA LYS A 12 17.27 11.74 15.70
C LYS A 12 16.27 12.60 16.47
N GLU A 13 16.34 13.93 16.32
CA GLU A 13 15.41 14.89 16.96
C GLU A 13 14.26 15.28 16.02
N ALA A 14 14.42 15.12 14.71
CA ALA A 14 13.36 15.37 13.72
C ALA A 14 12.32 14.24 13.62
N LEU A 15 12.58 13.06 14.19
CA LEU A 15 11.57 12.00 14.33
C LEU A 15 10.63 12.35 15.48
N GLN A 16 9.60 13.12 15.15
CA GLN A 16 8.38 13.28 15.96
C GLN A 16 7.95 11.92 16.53
N GLN A 17 7.42 11.91 17.75
CA GLN A 17 6.96 10.68 18.42
C GLN A 17 6.15 9.82 17.44
N ALA A 18 6.61 8.58 17.24
CA ALA A 18 5.92 7.63 16.38
C ALA A 18 4.46 7.52 16.83
N GLN A 19 3.55 7.77 15.88
CA GLN A 19 2.12 7.59 16.07
C GLN A 19 1.75 6.13 15.82
N LYS A 20 0.51 5.75 16.10
CA LYS A 20 0.04 4.35 15.96
C LYS A 20 -1.25 4.25 15.16
N ILE A 21 -1.34 3.20 14.35
CA ILE A 21 -2.56 2.67 13.74
C ILE A 21 -2.69 1.21 14.22
N GLY A 22 -3.63 0.96 15.13
CA GLY A 22 -3.66 -0.29 15.88
C GLY A 22 -2.33 -0.52 16.62
N ASP A 23 -1.70 -1.66 16.35
CA ASP A 23 -0.40 -2.01 16.94
C ASP A 23 0.81 -1.54 16.12
N GLN A 24 0.59 -0.94 14.94
CA GLN A 24 1.65 -0.56 14.02
C GLN A 24 2.04 0.91 14.19
N ALA A 25 3.34 1.17 14.18
CA ALA A 25 3.90 2.51 14.35
C ALA A 25 4.12 3.20 13.00
N TYR A 26 3.97 4.52 12.96
CA TYR A 26 4.30 5.34 11.80
C TYR A 26 4.85 6.72 12.20
N PHE A 27 5.52 7.38 11.27
CA PHE A 27 6.00 8.76 11.39
C PHE A 27 5.18 9.66 10.47
N GLU A 28 4.64 10.75 11.02
CA GLU A 28 3.92 11.74 10.21
C GLU A 28 4.92 12.58 9.41
N ILE A 29 4.82 12.55 8.08
CA ILE A 29 5.66 13.39 7.18
C ILE A 29 5.04 14.78 7.05
N SER A 30 3.71 14.83 6.96
CA SER A 30 2.87 16.03 6.90
C SER A 30 1.44 15.64 7.31
N PRO A 31 0.54 16.60 7.58
CA PRO A 31 -0.84 16.28 7.95
C PRO A 31 -1.49 15.31 6.97
N GLY A 32 -2.01 14.19 7.48
CA GLY A 32 -2.65 13.13 6.68
C GLY A 32 -1.68 12.23 5.89
N VAL A 33 -0.36 12.38 6.06
CA VAL A 33 0.66 11.59 5.35
C VAL A 33 1.56 10.87 6.36
N GLY A 34 1.52 9.55 6.37
CA GLY A 34 2.28 8.71 7.31
C GLY A 34 3.22 7.74 6.61
N LEU A 35 4.46 7.68 7.09
CA LEU A 35 5.46 6.67 6.74
C LEU A 35 5.43 5.57 7.79
N MET A 36 5.14 4.34 7.40
CA MET A 36 5.13 3.22 8.35
C MET A 36 6.55 2.97 8.88
N ALA A 37 6.66 2.59 10.15
CA ALA A 37 7.95 2.40 10.82
C ALA A 37 8.63 1.07 10.41
N ASP A 38 7.86 0.07 10.01
CA ASP A 38 8.35 -1.14 9.38
C ASP A 38 8.63 -0.93 7.88
N THR A 39 9.48 -1.78 7.32
CA THR A 39 9.93 -1.68 5.92
C THR A 39 9.93 -3.04 5.27
N VAL A 40 9.80 -3.07 3.95
CA VAL A 40 9.97 -4.32 3.20
C VAL A 40 11.41 -4.80 3.28
N SER A 41 11.60 -6.12 3.17
CA SER A 41 12.89 -6.77 3.36
C SER A 41 13.97 -6.23 2.40
N SER A 42 13.62 -6.06 1.13
CA SER A 42 14.46 -5.42 0.11
C SER A 42 13.60 -4.80 -0.99
N VAL A 43 14.19 -3.97 -1.87
CA VAL A 43 13.45 -3.42 -3.03
C VAL A 43 12.99 -4.55 -3.95
N SER A 44 13.85 -5.52 -4.23
CA SER A 44 13.54 -6.69 -5.07
C SER A 44 13.04 -7.84 -4.18
N SER A 45 11.85 -7.69 -3.59
CA SER A 45 11.21 -8.74 -2.81
C SER A 45 9.70 -8.69 -2.95
N GLY A 46 9.03 -9.77 -2.53
CA GLY A 46 7.59 -9.77 -2.30
C GLY A 46 7.23 -9.26 -0.90
N ALA A 47 6.06 -8.63 -0.78
CA ALA A 47 5.50 -8.19 0.49
C ALA A 47 3.97 -8.16 0.44
N ASN A 48 3.33 -8.49 1.56
CA ASN A 48 1.88 -8.42 1.71
C ASN A 48 1.48 -7.29 2.66
N PHE A 49 0.57 -6.44 2.21
CA PHE A 49 0.03 -5.29 2.93
C PHE A 49 -1.46 -5.50 3.19
N GLU A 50 -1.87 -5.48 4.46
CA GLU A 50 -3.28 -5.48 4.84
C GLU A 50 -3.67 -4.10 5.39
N VAL A 51 -4.70 -3.50 4.82
CA VAL A 51 -5.20 -2.19 5.24
C VAL A 51 -6.70 -2.25 5.52
N SER A 52 -7.14 -1.61 6.59
CA SER A 52 -8.55 -1.37 6.89
C SER A 52 -8.79 0.11 7.09
N PHE A 53 -9.83 0.68 6.48
CA PHE A 53 -10.08 2.12 6.52
C PHE A 53 -11.57 2.46 6.32
N THR A 54 -11.92 3.70 6.62
CA THR A 54 -13.18 4.33 6.22
C THR A 54 -12.91 5.53 5.33
N LEU A 55 -13.82 5.80 4.40
CA LEU A 55 -13.80 6.99 3.56
C LEU A 55 -15.09 7.77 3.79
N GLU A 56 -15.01 9.07 4.04
CA GLU A 56 -16.16 9.94 3.88
C GLU A 56 -16.54 10.06 2.39
N ASP A 57 -17.73 10.56 2.09
CA ASP A 57 -18.09 10.80 0.69
C ASP A 57 -17.17 11.85 0.05
N GLY A 58 -16.61 11.52 -1.12
CA GLY A 58 -15.53 12.27 -1.76
C GLY A 58 -14.16 12.11 -1.07
N GLY A 59 -14.03 11.22 -0.09
CA GLY A 59 -12.78 10.91 0.58
C GLY A 59 -11.86 10.00 -0.24
N ARG A 60 -10.56 10.07 0.06
CA ARG A 60 -9.49 9.36 -0.65
C ARG A 60 -8.45 8.81 0.32
N LEU A 61 -8.02 7.58 0.05
CA LEU A 61 -6.84 6.95 0.64
C LEU A 61 -5.86 6.58 -0.48
N SER A 62 -4.59 6.90 -0.28
CA SER A 62 -3.49 6.35 -1.08
C SER A 62 -2.62 5.47 -0.20
N ILE A 63 -2.30 4.26 -0.65
CA ILE A 63 -1.28 3.40 -0.05
C ILE A 63 -0.10 3.33 -1.02
N SER A 64 1.08 3.74 -0.57
CA SER A 64 2.30 3.70 -1.37
C SER A 64 3.16 2.54 -0.87
N THR A 65 3.51 1.59 -1.72
CA THR A 65 4.36 0.45 -1.41
C THR A 65 5.69 0.54 -2.17
N PHE A 66 6.76 -0.06 -1.65
CA PHE A 66 8.10 -0.02 -2.27
C PHE A 66 8.55 1.41 -2.65
N ALA A 67 8.26 2.39 -1.79
CA ALA A 67 8.49 3.80 -2.04
C ALA A 67 9.73 4.33 -1.30
N ASP A 68 10.18 5.52 -1.68
CA ASP A 68 11.16 6.27 -0.90
C ASP A 68 10.57 6.80 0.42
N THR A 69 11.39 7.49 1.23
CA THR A 69 10.97 8.04 2.54
C THR A 69 9.97 9.20 2.42
N GLN A 70 9.74 9.72 1.21
CA GLN A 70 8.74 10.74 0.90
C GLN A 70 7.49 10.13 0.24
N LEU A 71 7.37 8.80 0.21
CA LEU A 71 6.29 8.08 -0.47
C LEU A 71 6.18 8.45 -1.96
N LYS A 72 7.33 8.50 -2.64
CA LYS A 72 7.46 8.66 -4.09
C LYS A 72 8.14 7.43 -4.69
N SER A 73 8.03 7.29 -6.01
CA SER A 73 8.68 6.22 -6.79
C SER A 73 8.33 4.80 -6.31
N GLY A 74 7.12 4.64 -5.76
CA GLY A 74 6.56 3.35 -5.35
C GLY A 74 5.49 2.84 -6.30
N ILE A 75 4.78 1.81 -5.87
CA ILE A 75 3.52 1.38 -6.43
C ILE A 75 2.41 1.93 -5.53
N ASP A 76 1.59 2.81 -6.09
CA ASP A 76 0.48 3.44 -5.39
C ASP A 76 -0.82 2.69 -5.66
N PHE A 77 -1.61 2.50 -4.61
CA PHE A 77 -2.99 2.05 -4.65
C PHE A 77 -3.88 3.17 -4.13
N VAL A 78 -4.80 3.65 -4.95
CA VAL A 78 -5.65 4.79 -4.63
C VAL A 78 -7.10 4.35 -4.57
N PHE A 79 -7.73 4.59 -3.44
CA PHE A 79 -9.14 4.33 -3.19
C PHE A 79 -9.87 5.64 -3.01
N THR A 80 -10.93 5.89 -3.77
CA THR A 80 -11.76 7.09 -3.66
C THR A 80 -13.22 6.72 -3.56
N ARG A 81 -13.95 7.31 -2.61
CA ARG A 81 -15.39 7.08 -2.44
C ARG A 81 -16.22 8.13 -3.17
N GLN A 82 -17.27 7.69 -3.85
CA GLN A 82 -18.35 8.55 -4.33
C GLN A 82 -19.71 7.87 -4.13
N GLY A 83 -20.51 8.37 -3.20
CA GLY A 83 -21.73 7.73 -2.72
C GLY A 83 -21.44 6.38 -2.08
N THR A 84 -21.97 5.30 -2.66
CA THR A 84 -21.70 3.90 -2.26
C THR A 84 -20.58 3.27 -3.08
N LYS A 85 -20.06 3.94 -4.11
CA LYS A 85 -19.09 3.38 -5.06
C LYS A 85 -17.66 3.63 -4.61
N LEU A 86 -16.80 2.65 -4.87
CA LEU A 86 -15.35 2.74 -4.69
C LEU A 86 -14.66 2.84 -6.05
N PHE A 87 -13.92 3.91 -6.28
CA PHE A 87 -13.06 4.08 -7.44
C PHE A 87 -11.64 3.70 -7.06
N VAL A 88 -11.02 2.83 -7.86
CA VAL A 88 -9.70 2.27 -7.54
C VAL A 88 -8.75 2.47 -8.72
N PHE A 89 -7.58 3.00 -8.42
CA PHE A 89 -6.49 3.16 -9.38
C PHE A 89 -5.20 2.61 -8.80
N SER A 90 -4.34 2.10 -9.67
CA SER A 90 -2.96 1.83 -9.32
C SER A 90 -2.00 2.55 -10.25
N SER A 91 -0.87 3.03 -9.71
CA SER A 91 0.13 3.70 -10.52
C SER A 91 1.55 3.40 -10.07
N ALA A 92 2.44 3.27 -11.04
CA ALA A 92 3.87 3.17 -10.83
C ALA A 92 4.57 3.68 -12.09
N GLN A 93 5.77 4.24 -11.96
CA GLN A 93 6.62 4.63 -13.12
C GLN A 93 5.93 5.53 -14.16
N GLY A 94 4.95 6.34 -13.75
CA GLY A 94 4.18 7.21 -14.64
C GLY A 94 3.07 6.52 -15.43
N GLN A 95 2.88 5.20 -15.26
CA GLN A 95 1.72 4.47 -15.76
C GLN A 95 0.63 4.43 -14.68
N THR A 96 -0.61 4.60 -15.12
CA THR A 96 -1.79 4.53 -14.26
C THR A 96 -2.79 3.55 -14.85
N GLN A 97 -3.28 2.64 -14.02
CA GLN A 97 -4.33 1.70 -14.34
C GLN A 97 -5.58 2.01 -13.52
N GLU A 98 -6.73 1.78 -14.16
CA GLU A 98 -8.05 2.00 -13.61
C GLU A 98 -8.67 0.62 -13.33
N TRP A 99 -9.03 0.37 -12.07
CA TRP A 99 -9.46 -0.95 -11.57
C TRP A 99 -10.89 -0.93 -11.00
N THR A 100 -11.63 0.18 -11.10
CA THR A 100 -12.96 0.38 -10.47
C THR A 100 -13.95 -0.72 -10.85
N SER A 101 -13.87 -1.25 -12.07
CA SER A 101 -14.76 -2.34 -12.52
C SER A 101 -14.66 -3.60 -11.65
N LEU A 102 -13.50 -3.86 -11.06
CA LEU A 102 -13.22 -5.00 -10.17
C LEU A 102 -13.89 -4.84 -8.79
N PHE A 103 -14.28 -3.62 -8.41
CA PHE A 103 -14.83 -3.28 -7.09
C PHE A 103 -16.32 -2.93 -7.15
N ASN A 104 -17.01 -3.25 -8.26
CA ASN A 104 -18.42 -2.90 -8.46
C ASN A 104 -19.38 -3.47 -7.39
N THR A 105 -19.00 -4.56 -6.73
CA THR A 105 -19.79 -5.19 -5.65
C THR A 105 -19.47 -4.64 -4.27
N VAL A 106 -18.44 -3.81 -4.13
CA VAL A 106 -17.99 -3.26 -2.85
C VAL A 106 -18.82 -2.04 -2.48
N ASP A 107 -19.42 -2.05 -1.29
CA ASP A 107 -20.07 -0.88 -0.71
C ASP A 107 -19.05 -0.02 0.06
N ALA A 108 -18.71 1.14 -0.52
CA ALA A 108 -17.73 2.07 0.05
C ALA A 108 -18.22 2.82 1.30
N THR A 109 -19.46 2.62 1.75
CA THR A 109 -20.00 3.35 2.91
C THR A 109 -19.54 2.79 4.26
N GLY A 110 -19.09 1.54 4.29
CA GLY A 110 -18.64 0.86 5.49
C GLY A 110 -17.13 0.94 5.74
N VAL A 111 -16.67 0.10 6.67
CA VAL A 111 -15.24 -0.18 6.80
C VAL A 111 -14.82 -1.07 5.64
N LEU A 112 -13.82 -0.63 4.90
CA LEU A 112 -13.20 -1.36 3.82
C LEU A 112 -11.95 -2.04 4.35
N THR A 113 -11.71 -3.29 3.96
CA THR A 113 -10.46 -3.99 4.24
C THR A 113 -9.96 -4.63 2.96
N PHE A 114 -8.69 -4.41 2.64
CA PHE A 114 -8.05 -5.02 1.48
C PHE A 114 -6.70 -5.60 1.87
N THR A 115 -6.37 -6.70 1.20
CA THR A 115 -5.05 -7.33 1.26
C THR A 115 -4.41 -7.21 -0.11
N MET A 116 -3.19 -6.67 -0.18
CA MET A 116 -2.42 -6.46 -1.40
C MET A 116 -1.11 -7.24 -1.28
N ASP A 117 -0.92 -8.26 -2.11
CA ASP A 117 0.34 -9.00 -2.21
C ASP A 117 1.11 -8.52 -3.44
N VAL A 118 2.31 -7.98 -3.21
CA VAL A 118 3.09 -7.27 -4.24
C VAL A 118 4.47 -7.91 -4.34
N HIS A 119 4.71 -8.58 -5.46
CA HIS A 119 5.96 -9.24 -5.84
C HIS A 119 6.80 -8.27 -6.67
N ASN A 120 7.51 -7.38 -5.98
CA ASN A 120 8.35 -6.35 -6.63
C ASN A 120 9.69 -6.90 -7.16
N ASN A 121 9.92 -8.20 -7.01
CA ASN A 121 11.01 -8.97 -7.61
C ASN A 121 10.71 -9.46 -9.05
N GLU A 122 9.51 -9.20 -9.57
CA GLU A 122 9.10 -9.48 -10.95
C GLU A 122 9.05 -8.20 -11.79
N HIS A 123 9.11 -8.32 -13.12
CA HIS A 123 9.22 -7.16 -14.04
C HIS A 123 8.21 -7.23 -15.20
N PRO A 124 7.10 -6.46 -15.13
CA PRO A 124 6.67 -5.59 -14.02
C PRO A 124 6.29 -6.38 -12.77
N SER A 125 6.10 -5.70 -11.63
CA SER A 125 5.74 -6.37 -10.37
C SER A 125 4.48 -7.21 -10.51
N HIS A 126 4.37 -8.34 -9.82
CA HIS A 126 3.11 -9.09 -9.79
C HIS A 126 2.27 -8.65 -8.59
N ILE A 127 1.03 -8.26 -8.84
CA ILE A 127 0.11 -7.73 -7.83
C ILE A 127 -1.13 -8.63 -7.76
N LEU A 128 -1.42 -9.09 -6.54
CA LEU A 128 -2.67 -9.74 -6.18
C LEU A 128 -3.42 -8.87 -5.16
N LEU A 129 -4.73 -8.73 -5.33
CA LEU A 129 -5.58 -7.94 -4.44
C LEU A 129 -6.81 -8.73 -4.03
N TRP A 130 -7.11 -8.77 -2.74
CA TRP A 130 -8.33 -9.36 -2.18
C TRP A 130 -9.13 -8.36 -1.36
N GLU A 131 -10.45 -8.53 -1.36
CA GLU A 131 -11.32 -7.93 -0.35
C GLU A 131 -11.26 -8.74 0.95
N GLY A 132 -10.97 -8.08 2.07
CA GLY A 132 -10.93 -8.66 3.40
C GLY A 132 -9.54 -8.84 3.99
N SER A 133 -9.52 -9.30 5.24
CA SER A 133 -8.30 -9.54 6.02
C SER A 133 -7.55 -10.78 5.55
N LYS A 134 -6.20 -10.72 5.65
CA LYS A 134 -5.32 -11.81 5.28
C LYS A 134 -5.73 -13.10 5.99
N ASN A 135 -5.88 -14.18 5.22
CA ASN A 135 -6.23 -15.49 5.76
C ASN A 135 -5.66 -16.61 4.88
N ALA A 136 -5.64 -17.83 5.42
CA ALA A 136 -5.01 -18.97 4.76
C ALA A 136 -5.73 -19.48 3.49
N SER A 137 -6.95 -19.01 3.22
CA SER A 137 -7.72 -19.39 2.03
C SER A 137 -7.54 -18.43 0.85
N MET A 138 -6.87 -17.29 1.03
CA MET A 138 -6.53 -16.38 -0.07
C MET A 138 -5.52 -17.04 -1.01
N ASP A 139 -5.89 -17.15 -2.28
CA ASP A 139 -5.07 -17.63 -3.38
C ASP A 139 -5.37 -16.85 -4.67
N HIS A 140 -4.57 -17.04 -5.72
CA HIS A 140 -4.69 -16.37 -7.02
C HIS A 140 -6.04 -16.56 -7.70
N ARG A 141 -6.85 -17.57 -7.32
CA ARG A 141 -8.14 -17.88 -7.95
C ARG A 141 -9.31 -17.15 -7.29
N ASN A 142 -9.09 -16.53 -6.13
CA ASN A 142 -10.13 -15.79 -5.40
C ASN A 142 -9.75 -14.33 -5.11
N THR A 143 -8.83 -13.78 -5.90
CA THR A 143 -8.50 -12.35 -5.92
C THR A 143 -9.59 -11.52 -6.59
N LEU A 144 -9.72 -10.26 -6.18
CA LEU A 144 -10.36 -9.21 -6.98
C LEU A 144 -9.53 -8.85 -8.23
N TYR A 145 -8.20 -8.96 -8.13
CA TYR A 145 -7.27 -8.62 -9.20
C TYR A 145 -6.02 -9.51 -9.13
N ASN A 146 -5.57 -10.00 -10.30
CA ASN A 146 -4.33 -10.74 -10.45
C ASN A 146 -3.59 -10.29 -11.71
N SER A 147 -2.55 -9.48 -11.54
CA SER A 147 -1.84 -8.88 -12.68
C SER A 147 -1.07 -9.86 -13.56
N ALA A 148 -0.92 -11.13 -13.17
CA ALA A 148 -0.26 -12.17 -13.98
C ALA A 148 -1.26 -12.94 -14.87
N GLU A 149 -2.42 -13.32 -14.33
CA GLU A 149 -3.42 -14.13 -15.05
C GLU A 149 -4.41 -13.29 -15.87
N ASP A 150 -4.70 -12.04 -15.45
CA ASP A 150 -5.58 -11.13 -16.17
C ASP A 150 -4.97 -10.63 -17.52
N SER A 151 -3.70 -10.99 -17.79
CA SER A 151 -2.98 -10.67 -19.02
C SER A 151 -3.38 -11.54 -20.22
N LEU A 152 -3.98 -12.72 -20.02
CA LEU A 152 -4.34 -13.65 -21.12
C LEU A 152 -5.83 -13.61 -21.49
N ASP A 153 -6.73 -13.33 -20.55
CA ASP A 153 -8.18 -13.42 -20.79
C ASP A 153 -8.93 -12.07 -20.79
N LEU A 154 -8.37 -10.99 -20.22
CA LEU A 154 -9.13 -9.75 -19.97
C LEU A 154 -8.58 -8.47 -20.62
N ASN A 155 -7.56 -8.54 -21.49
CA ASN A 155 -6.91 -7.36 -22.10
C ASN A 155 -6.45 -6.30 -21.08
N TYR A 156 -6.25 -6.66 -19.80
CA TYR A 156 -5.67 -5.75 -18.82
C TYR A 156 -4.16 -5.85 -18.92
N ASP A 157 -3.54 -4.75 -19.33
CA ASP A 157 -2.10 -4.60 -19.38
C ASP A 157 -1.49 -4.90 -18.00
N ASN A 158 -0.41 -5.69 -18.01
CA ASN A 158 0.46 -6.03 -16.89
C ASN A 158 0.55 -4.93 -15.83
N SER A 159 0.76 -5.27 -14.55
CA SER A 159 1.00 -4.32 -13.43
C SER A 159 1.67 -3.00 -13.81
N PRO A 160 1.27 -1.86 -13.20
CA PRO A 160 1.71 -0.53 -13.64
C PRO A 160 3.23 -0.30 -13.56
N GLY A 161 3.98 -1.17 -12.90
CA GLY A 161 5.44 -1.14 -12.88
C GLY A 161 6.02 -1.68 -11.58
N ASN A 162 7.23 -1.24 -11.24
CA ASN A 162 7.90 -1.57 -9.98
C ASN A 162 8.09 -0.32 -9.12
N GLY A 163 8.14 -0.51 -7.81
CA GLY A 163 8.64 0.48 -6.86
C GLY A 163 10.17 0.39 -6.70
N PHE A 164 10.78 1.48 -6.23
CA PHE A 164 12.24 1.62 -6.14
C PHE A 164 12.79 1.81 -4.73
N GLY A 165 11.93 1.81 -3.72
CA GLY A 165 12.31 1.99 -2.33
C GLY A 165 11.88 0.82 -1.44
N ARG A 166 12.23 0.94 -0.16
CA ARG A 166 11.95 -0.07 0.88
C ARG A 166 10.85 0.34 1.84
N ASN A 167 10.36 1.58 1.71
CA ASN A 167 9.37 2.11 2.63
C ASN A 167 7.97 1.91 2.08
N TRP A 168 6.99 2.07 2.95
CA TRP A 168 5.60 2.11 2.58
C TRP A 168 4.85 3.04 3.53
N GLY A 169 3.66 3.45 3.13
CA GLY A 169 2.91 4.44 3.89
C GLY A 169 1.61 4.81 3.22
N PHE A 170 1.02 5.89 3.71
CA PHE A 170 -0.31 6.30 3.33
C PHE A 170 -0.46 7.82 3.19
N LYS A 171 -1.47 8.22 2.42
CA LYS A 171 -1.97 9.60 2.33
C LYS A 171 -3.49 9.57 2.48
N LEU A 172 -4.02 10.40 3.38
CA LEU A 172 -5.43 10.47 3.76
C LEU A 172 -6.02 11.82 3.40
N GLU A 173 -7.20 11.80 2.78
CA GLU A 173 -8.05 12.97 2.58
C GLU A 173 -9.49 12.57 2.92
N LYS A 174 -10.07 13.14 3.98
CA LYS A 174 -11.40 12.74 4.52
C LYS A 174 -11.53 11.22 4.67
N ALA A 175 -10.50 10.63 5.23
CA ALA A 175 -10.34 9.19 5.36
C ALA A 175 -9.72 8.88 6.72
N GLN A 176 -10.02 7.71 7.25
CA GLN A 176 -9.41 7.20 8.48
C GLN A 176 -8.81 5.82 8.23
N LEU A 177 -7.51 5.68 8.49
CA LEU A 177 -6.83 4.38 8.47
C LEU A 177 -6.97 3.71 9.85
N LEU A 178 -7.55 2.52 9.87
CA LEU A 178 -7.86 1.75 11.08
C LEU A 178 -6.85 0.63 11.32
N LYS A 179 -6.33 0.05 10.24
CA LYS A 179 -5.31 -1.01 10.24
C LYS A 179 -4.38 -0.81 9.06
N ALA A 180 -3.09 -1.03 9.28
CA ALA A 180 -2.07 -1.07 8.24
C ALA A 180 -0.97 -2.01 8.69
N VAL A 181 -0.89 -3.21 8.12
CA VAL A 181 0.06 -4.27 8.51
C VAL A 181 0.88 -4.74 7.32
N LEU A 182 2.19 -4.84 7.50
CA LEU A 182 3.10 -5.53 6.60
C LEU A 182 3.34 -6.97 7.09
N SER A 183 3.39 -7.91 6.16
CA SER A 183 3.76 -9.30 6.43
C SER A 183 4.51 -9.92 5.24
N ALA A 184 5.00 -11.15 5.42
CA ALA A 184 5.52 -11.95 4.32
C ALA A 184 4.45 -12.15 3.24
N PRO A 185 4.84 -12.39 1.97
CA PRO A 185 3.91 -12.63 0.88
C PRO A 185 2.82 -13.64 1.19
N GLN A 186 1.64 -13.47 0.59
CA GLN A 186 0.55 -14.44 0.70
C GLN A 186 0.83 -15.65 -0.20
N GLU A 187 1.18 -15.40 -1.46
CA GLU A 187 1.64 -16.44 -2.37
C GLU A 187 3.15 -16.42 -2.48
N SER A 188 3.75 -17.57 -2.82
CA SER A 188 5.15 -17.68 -3.18
C SER A 188 5.24 -17.97 -4.68
N HIS A 189 5.91 -17.10 -5.43
CA HIS A 189 6.25 -17.30 -6.84
C HIS A 189 7.72 -17.68 -7.00
#